data_AF-A0A383CUC6-F1
#
_entry.id   AF-A0A383CUC6-F1
#
_cell.length_a   1.000
_cell.length_b   1.000
_cell.length_c   1.000
_cell.angle_alpha   90.00
_cell.angle_beta   90.00
_cell.angle_gamma   90.00
#
_symmetry.space_group_name_H-M   'P 1'
#
loop_
_entity.id
_entity.type
_entity.pdbx_description
1 polymer ?
#
loop_
_entity_poly.entity_id
_entity_poly.type
_entity_poly.pdbx_seq_one_letter_code
_entity_poly.pdbx_strand_id
1 'polypeptide(L)'
;AEVVFFYFGPSGGGGVKANVDRWMGQFQDAKNKKVETKEVDGVNVTYVRATGTFLSGRPFGPKTPKSGYALLGAIIEGKQGAIFVKMTGFETAVEANAGKMKSMVEGALK
;
A
#
# COMPACT_ATOMS: atom_id res chain seq x y z
N ALA A 1 -5.12 -7.15 10.79
CA ALA A 1 -4.95 -6.22 9.64
C ALA A 1 -5.54 -6.88 8.41
N GLU A 2 -6.04 -6.11 7.47
CA GLU A 2 -6.60 -6.58 6.20
C GLU A 2 -5.60 -6.31 5.08
N VAL A 3 -5.46 -7.24 4.13
CA VAL A 3 -4.64 -7.08 2.93
C VAL A 3 -5.55 -7.15 1.71
N VAL A 4 -5.45 -6.14 0.84
CA VAL A 4 -6.21 -6.07 -0.41
C VAL A 4 -5.25 -5.95 -1.58
N PHE A 5 -5.54 -6.69 -2.65
CA PHE A 5 -4.81 -6.66 -3.91
C PHE A 5 -5.64 -5.94 -4.97
N PHE A 6 -5.01 -5.07 -5.73
CA PHE A 6 -5.61 -4.41 -6.88
C PHE A 6 -4.77 -4.67 -8.12
N TYR A 7 -5.46 -4.97 -9.23
CA TYR A 7 -4.88 -5.06 -10.56
C TYR A 7 -5.85 -4.42 -11.54
N PHE A 8 -5.33 -3.55 -12.40
CA PHE A 8 -6.14 -2.74 -13.31
C PHE A 8 -5.76 -2.96 -14.79
N GLY A 9 -4.98 -3.99 -15.10
CA GLY A 9 -4.47 -4.25 -16.45
C GLY A 9 -3.19 -3.47 -16.80
N PRO A 10 -2.61 -3.70 -17.99
CA PRO A 10 -1.31 -3.16 -18.41
C PRO A 10 -1.19 -1.64 -18.38
N SER A 11 -2.27 -0.93 -18.70
CA SER A 11 -2.32 0.54 -18.76
C SER A 11 -3.13 1.17 -17.62
N GLY A 12 -3.52 0.37 -16.63
CA GLY A 12 -4.42 0.79 -15.54
C GLY A 12 -3.70 1.32 -14.30
N GLY A 13 -4.48 1.79 -13.32
CA GLY A 13 -4.00 2.05 -11.96
C GLY A 13 -3.33 3.41 -11.71
N GLY A 14 -2.85 4.11 -12.74
CA GLY A 14 -2.37 5.50 -12.62
C GLY A 14 -0.94 5.67 -12.08
N GLY A 15 -0.15 4.58 -12.02
CA GLY A 15 1.27 4.63 -11.69
C GLY A 15 1.61 4.81 -10.20
N VAL A 16 2.91 4.75 -9.89
CA VAL A 16 3.43 4.75 -8.51
C VAL A 16 3.04 6.03 -7.75
N LYS A 17 3.41 7.20 -8.29
CA LYS A 17 3.20 8.50 -7.61
C LYS A 17 1.73 8.75 -7.27
N ALA A 18 0.81 8.52 -8.22
CA ALA A 18 -0.60 8.79 -7.99
C ALA A 18 -1.20 7.87 -6.90
N ASN A 19 -0.72 6.63 -6.79
CA ASN A 19 -1.17 5.71 -5.74
C ASN A 19 -0.57 6.06 -4.38
N VAL A 20 0.70 6.45 -4.31
CA VAL A 20 1.33 6.97 -3.10
C VAL A 20 0.52 8.17 -2.58
N ASP A 21 0.29 9.18 -3.43
CA ASP A 21 -0.47 10.39 -3.07
C ASP A 21 -1.89 10.03 -2.59
N ARG A 22 -2.56 9.12 -3.30
CA ARG A 22 -3.89 8.64 -2.93
C ARG A 22 -3.90 7.94 -1.58
N TRP A 23 -2.95 7.05 -1.32
CA TRP A 23 -2.84 6.32 -0.05
C TRP A 23 -2.51 7.24 1.12
N MET A 24 -1.66 8.25 0.92
CA MET A 24 -1.40 9.29 1.92
C MET A 24 -2.66 10.13 2.20
N GLY A 25 -3.41 10.47 1.15
CA GLY A 25 -4.68 11.19 1.27
C GLY A 25 -5.81 10.39 1.94
N GLN A 26 -5.61 9.10 2.23
CA GLN A 26 -6.55 8.31 3.02
C GLN A 26 -6.38 8.52 4.53
N PHE A 27 -5.53 9.44 4.99
CA PHE A 27 -5.39 9.77 6.40
C PHE A 27 -5.77 11.23 6.64
N GLN A 28 -6.47 11.51 7.72
CA GLN A 28 -6.70 12.89 8.19
C GLN A 28 -5.37 13.52 8.63
N ASP A 29 -4.54 12.74 9.31
CA ASP A 29 -3.26 13.14 9.88
C ASP A 29 -2.17 12.10 9.57
N ALA A 30 -1.82 11.94 8.29
CA ALA A 30 -0.75 11.01 7.90
C ALA A 30 0.59 11.37 8.57
N LYS A 31 1.08 10.46 9.40
CA LYS A 31 2.34 10.51 10.13
C LYS A 31 3.28 9.41 9.66
N ASN A 32 4.57 9.53 10.01
CA ASN A 32 5.60 8.51 9.75
C ASN A 32 5.62 8.03 8.29
N LYS A 33 5.41 8.96 7.35
CA LYS A 33 5.35 8.69 5.92
C LYS A 33 6.72 8.17 5.46
N LYS A 34 6.73 7.01 4.83
CA LYS A 34 7.93 6.44 4.20
C LYS A 34 7.59 5.91 2.83
N VAL A 35 8.45 6.18 1.87
CA VAL A 35 8.39 5.63 0.50
C VAL A 35 9.80 5.12 0.19
N GLU A 36 9.88 3.87 -0.24
CA GLU A 36 11.13 3.21 -0.57
C GLU A 36 10.90 2.36 -1.83
N THR A 37 11.75 2.54 -2.83
CA THR A 37 11.72 1.71 -4.05
C THR A 37 12.96 0.83 -4.06
N LYS A 38 12.76 -0.45 -4.37
CA LYS A 38 13.84 -1.42 -4.57
C LYS A 38 13.55 -2.30 -5.77
N GLU A 39 14.60 -2.74 -6.44
CA GLU A 39 14.51 -3.74 -7.49
C GLU A 39 14.59 -5.15 -6.86
N VAL A 40 13.72 -6.05 -7.31
CA VAL A 40 13.68 -7.47 -6.91
C VAL A 40 13.54 -8.27 -8.19
N ASP A 41 14.56 -9.05 -8.53
CA ASP A 41 14.60 -9.89 -9.74
C ASP A 41 14.21 -9.13 -11.03
N GLY A 42 14.73 -7.90 -11.17
CA GLY A 42 14.47 -7.03 -12.31
C GLY A 42 13.09 -6.35 -12.32
N VAL A 43 12.33 -6.43 -11.22
CA VAL A 43 11.03 -5.76 -11.05
C VAL A 43 11.13 -4.69 -9.97
N ASN A 44 10.75 -3.47 -10.30
CA ASN A 44 10.67 -2.40 -9.31
C ASN A 44 9.48 -2.61 -8.37
N VAL A 45 9.77 -2.53 -7.07
CA VAL A 45 8.77 -2.60 -6.00
C VAL A 45 8.88 -1.34 -5.15
N THR A 46 7.81 -0.55 -5.12
CA THR A 46 7.72 0.63 -4.26
C THR A 46 6.89 0.32 -3.02
N TYR A 47 7.53 0.31 -1.86
CA TYR A 47 6.89 0.20 -0.56
C TYR A 47 6.52 1.57 0.01
N VAL A 48 5.34 1.65 0.61
CA VAL A 48 4.77 2.88 1.16
C VAL A 48 4.25 2.60 2.56
N ARG A 49 4.57 3.46 3.54
CA ARG A 49 4.02 3.37 4.89
C ARG A 49 3.52 4.71 5.38
N ALA A 50 2.42 4.69 6.12
CA ALA A 50 1.94 5.82 6.91
C ALA A 50 1.14 5.31 8.13
N THR A 51 1.06 6.14 9.17
CA THR A 51 0.23 5.92 10.36
C THR A 51 -0.67 7.13 10.61
N GLY A 52 -1.68 6.99 11.46
CA GLY A 52 -2.58 8.08 11.86
C GLY A 52 -4.05 7.68 11.85
N THR A 53 -4.93 8.64 11.60
CA THR A 53 -6.37 8.42 11.50
C THR A 53 -6.76 8.10 10.05
N PHE A 54 -6.94 6.81 9.77
CA PHE A 54 -7.28 6.31 8.44
C PHE A 54 -8.76 6.50 8.12
N LEU A 55 -9.07 7.03 6.94
CA LEU A 55 -10.41 7.27 6.41
C LEU A 55 -10.89 6.05 5.61
N SER A 56 -11.43 5.06 6.33
CA SER A 56 -11.95 3.83 5.72
C SER A 56 -13.26 4.08 4.95
N GLY A 57 -13.43 3.45 3.79
CA GLY A 57 -14.64 3.56 2.97
C GLY A 57 -14.37 3.52 1.47
N ARG A 58 -15.43 3.31 0.68
CA ARG A 58 -15.36 3.22 -0.80
C ARG A 58 -14.81 4.50 -1.43
N PRO A 59 -14.10 4.43 -2.58
CA PRO A 59 -13.79 5.62 -3.38
C PRO A 59 -15.06 6.44 -3.63
N PHE A 60 -15.00 7.75 -3.40
CA PHE A 60 -16.13 8.69 -3.54
C PHE A 60 -17.36 8.44 -2.66
N GLY A 61 -17.23 7.65 -1.58
CA GLY A 61 -18.30 7.41 -0.60
C GLY A 61 -17.99 7.94 0.81
N PRO A 62 -18.94 7.82 1.75
CA PRO A 62 -18.76 8.16 3.15
C PRO A 62 -17.50 7.52 3.74
N LYS A 63 -16.80 8.28 4.58
CA LYS A 63 -15.58 7.83 5.26
C LYS A 63 -15.83 7.63 6.75
N THR A 64 -15.33 6.52 7.28
CA THR A 64 -15.28 6.24 8.71
C THR A 64 -13.84 6.45 9.20
N PRO A 65 -13.57 7.44 10.07
CA PRO A 65 -12.27 7.63 10.68
C PRO A 65 -11.88 6.44 11.56
N LYS A 66 -10.63 6.01 11.47
CA LYS A 66 -10.03 4.91 12.25
C LYS A 66 -8.71 5.40 12.84
N SER A 67 -8.74 5.86 14.08
CA SER A 67 -7.54 6.34 14.78
C SER A 67 -6.60 5.17 15.13
N GLY A 68 -5.30 5.44 15.22
CA GLY A 68 -4.27 4.44 15.52
C GLY A 68 -4.09 3.39 14.41
N TYR A 69 -4.48 3.71 13.18
CA TYR A 69 -4.32 2.83 12.04
C TYR A 69 -3.03 3.11 11.29
N ALA A 70 -2.58 2.11 10.55
CA ALA A 70 -1.46 2.21 9.63
C ALA A 70 -1.84 1.63 8.26
N LEU A 71 -1.05 2.03 7.27
CA LEU A 71 -1.04 1.49 5.93
C LEU A 71 0.38 1.04 5.61
N LEU A 72 0.52 -0.18 5.10
CA LEU A 72 1.70 -0.66 4.39
C LEU A 72 1.28 -1.06 2.97
N GLY A 73 1.78 -0.34 1.98
CA GLY A 73 1.53 -0.60 0.56
C GLY A 73 2.77 -1.14 -0.13
N ALA A 74 2.57 -1.93 -1.19
CA ALA A 74 3.57 -2.30 -2.17
C ALA A 74 2.98 -2.09 -3.56
N ILE A 75 3.75 -1.45 -4.45
CA ILE A 75 3.42 -1.27 -5.86
C ILE A 75 4.46 -2.05 -6.66
N ILE A 76 4.01 -3.11 -7.32
CA ILE A 76 4.85 -4.06 -8.05
C ILE A 76 4.72 -3.74 -9.53
N GLU A 77 5.77 -3.23 -10.17
CA GLU A 77 5.75 -2.76 -11.56
C GLU A 77 5.98 -3.91 -12.54
N GLY A 78 5.03 -4.86 -12.57
CA GLY A 78 5.08 -6.02 -13.45
C GLY A 78 4.92 -5.67 -14.94
N LYS A 79 5.45 -6.52 -15.83
CA LYS A 79 5.43 -6.33 -17.29
C LYS A 79 4.02 -6.24 -17.89
N GLN A 80 3.03 -6.87 -17.26
CA GLN A 80 1.63 -6.87 -17.70
C GLN A 80 0.76 -5.86 -16.93
N GLY A 81 1.39 -4.91 -16.24
CA GLY A 81 0.71 -3.91 -15.43
C GLY A 81 1.04 -4.06 -13.95
N ALA A 82 0.86 -2.96 -13.24
CA ALA A 82 1.21 -2.91 -11.83
C ALA A 82 0.19 -3.66 -10.95
N ILE A 83 0.71 -4.38 -9.96
CA ILE A 83 -0.09 -4.95 -8.86
C ILE A 83 0.10 -4.07 -7.63
N PHE A 84 -1.00 -3.71 -7.00
CA PHE A 84 -0.99 -2.89 -5.79
C PHE A 84 -1.45 -3.73 -4.61
N VAL A 85 -0.56 -3.96 -3.66
CA VAL A 85 -0.88 -4.69 -2.43
C VAL A 85 -0.98 -3.66 -1.31
N LYS A 86 -2.08 -3.65 -0.58
CA LYS A 86 -2.32 -2.68 0.50
C LYS A 86 -2.78 -3.38 1.77
N MET A 87 -1.96 -3.29 2.81
CA MET A 87 -2.30 -3.73 4.15
C MET A 87 -2.74 -2.54 5.00
N THR A 88 -3.93 -2.63 5.62
CA THR A 88 -4.44 -1.61 6.54
C THR A 88 -5.00 -2.22 7.82
N GLY A 89 -4.88 -1.51 8.94
CA GLY A 89 -5.41 -1.94 10.23
C GLY A 89 -4.78 -1.16 11.37
N PHE A 90 -5.02 -1.57 12.61
CA PHE A 90 -4.30 -1.03 13.77
C PHE A 90 -2.79 -1.12 13.56
N GLU A 91 -2.08 -0.06 13.94
CA GLU A 91 -0.63 0.09 13.71
C GLU A 91 0.17 -1.12 14.17
N THR A 92 -0.11 -1.61 15.37
CA THR A 92 0.53 -2.81 15.95
C THR A 92 0.35 -4.05 15.09
N ALA A 93 -0.84 -4.25 14.51
CA ALA A 93 -1.12 -5.39 13.65
C ALA A 93 -0.46 -5.27 12.27
N VAL A 94 -0.36 -4.05 11.72
CA VAL A 94 0.36 -3.81 10.46
C VAL A 94 1.85 -4.00 10.66
N GLU A 95 2.41 -3.49 11.76
CA GLU A 95 3.82 -3.65 12.10
C GLU A 95 4.21 -5.11 12.30
N ALA A 96 3.42 -5.87 13.08
CA ALA A 96 3.65 -7.30 13.32
C ALA A 96 3.63 -8.15 12.05
N ASN A 97 3.01 -7.67 10.95
CA ASN A 97 2.91 -8.39 9.68
C ASN A 97 3.70 -7.75 8.54
N ALA A 98 4.43 -6.65 8.80
CA ALA A 98 5.14 -5.91 7.76
C ALA A 98 6.21 -6.77 7.07
N GLY A 99 7.02 -7.50 7.85
CA GLY A 99 8.03 -8.42 7.31
C GLY A 99 7.42 -9.52 6.46
N LYS A 100 6.33 -10.16 6.93
CA LYS A 100 5.63 -11.24 6.21
C LYS A 100 5.07 -10.76 4.87
N MET A 101 4.51 -9.55 4.83
CA MET A 101 3.99 -8.97 3.59
C MET A 101 5.12 -8.65 2.60
N LYS A 102 6.24 -8.10 3.06
CA LYS A 102 7.43 -7.91 2.21
C LYS A 102 7.94 -9.24 1.66
N SER A 103 8.12 -10.26 2.51
CA SER A 103 8.54 -11.60 2.07
C SER A 103 7.58 -12.24 1.07
N MET A 104 6.27 -12.06 1.24
CA MET A 104 5.26 -12.54 0.29
C MET A 104 5.40 -11.84 -1.07
N VAL A 105 5.55 -10.52 -1.09
CA VAL A 105 5.72 -9.74 -2.33
C VAL A 105 7.01 -10.14 -3.04
N GLU A 106 8.13 -10.16 -2.32
CA GLU A 106 9.44 -10.44 -2.89
C GLU A 106 9.59 -11.90 -3.30
N GLY A 107 9.01 -12.82 -2.54
CA GLY A 107 9.01 -14.25 -2.86
C GLY A 107 8.19 -14.59 -4.10
N ALA A 108 7.20 -13.77 -4.47
CA ALA A 108 6.41 -13.95 -5.69
C ALA A 108 7.11 -13.44 -6.96
N LEU A 109 8.25 -12.75 -6.83
CA LEU A 109 9.03 -12.21 -7.95
C LEU A 109 10.26 -13.07 -8.32
N LYS A 110 10.60 -14.03 -7.46
CA LYS A 110 11.63 -15.04 -7.67
C LYS A 110 11.10 -16.20 -8.49
#